data_AF-X0V515-F1
#
_entry.id   AF-X0V515-F1
#
_cell.length_a   1.000
_cell.length_b   1.000
_cell.length_c   1.000
_cell.angle_alpha   90.00
_cell.angle_beta   90.00
_cell.angle_gamma   90.00
#
_symmetry.space_group_name_H-M   'P 1'
#
loop_
_entity.id
_entity.type
_entity.pdbx_description
1 polymer ?
#
loop_
_entity_poly.entity_id
_entity_poly.type
_entity_poly.pdbx_seq_one_letter_code
_entity_poly.pdbx_strand_id
1 'polypeptide(L)'
;MTRAVETKNMALFCDFENIALGVRDADFAQFDIATVLERLLLKGNIVVKKAYCDWARYKEFKAAMHEASFELIEIPHVRQSGKNSADIRMVVDALDLCYTKEHVDTFVIISGDSDFSPLVSKLRENNKTVIGVGVKNSTSDLLIANCDEFISYDDLVRPPSPRKKAGSRQTTRKPARKAKDKAAQAVDDKKQEAWDLIVETYEAL
;
A
#
# COMPACT_ATOMS: atom_id res chain seq x y z
N MET A 1 34.46 -6.23 -0.87
CA MET A 1 33.61 -5.62 -1.93
C MET A 1 32.54 -4.82 -1.22
N THR A 2 32.70 -3.50 -1.18
CA THR A 2 31.65 -2.58 -0.71
C THR A 2 30.48 -2.69 -1.67
N ARG A 3 29.36 -3.23 -1.20
CA ARG A 3 28.11 -3.30 -1.96
C ARG A 3 27.71 -1.85 -2.25
N ALA A 4 27.83 -1.41 -3.49
CA ALA A 4 27.26 -0.13 -3.89
C ALA A 4 25.78 -0.17 -3.51
N VAL A 5 25.31 0.82 -2.77
CA VAL A 5 23.89 0.95 -2.48
C VAL A 5 23.24 1.32 -3.81
N GLU A 6 22.70 0.33 -4.51
CA GLU A 6 21.95 0.53 -5.74
C GLU A 6 20.77 1.44 -5.40
N THR A 7 20.82 2.67 -5.91
CA THR A 7 19.77 3.64 -5.67
C THR A 7 18.63 3.30 -6.61
N LYS A 8 17.50 2.87 -6.06
CA LYS A 8 16.34 2.45 -6.84
C LYS A 8 15.74 3.65 -7.59
N ASN A 9 15.43 3.46 -8.86
CA ASN A 9 14.68 4.47 -9.62
C ASN A 9 13.18 4.23 -9.47
N MET A 10 12.43 5.32 -9.33
CA MET A 10 11.00 5.30 -9.05
C MET A 10 10.21 6.10 -10.09
N ALA A 11 9.06 5.57 -10.47
CA ALA A 11 8.07 6.25 -11.28
C ALA A 11 6.78 6.47 -10.49
N LEU A 12 6.34 7.73 -10.40
CA LEU A 12 5.15 8.14 -9.67
C LEU A 12 3.99 8.33 -10.62
N PHE A 13 2.88 7.67 -10.30
CA PHE A 13 1.60 7.76 -10.98
C PHE A 13 0.55 8.21 -9.98
N CYS A 14 0.05 9.43 -10.16
CA CYS A 14 -0.87 10.07 -9.22
C CYS A 14 -2.25 10.21 -9.83
N ASP A 15 -3.20 9.52 -9.23
CA ASP A 15 -4.61 9.73 -9.46
C ASP A 15 -5.08 10.86 -8.54
N PHE A 16 -5.05 12.07 -9.09
CA PHE A 16 -5.24 13.27 -8.28
C PHE A 16 -6.69 13.39 -7.79
N GLU A 17 -7.66 12.94 -8.58
CA GLU A 17 -9.08 13.04 -8.19
C GLU A 17 -9.37 12.16 -6.98
N ASN A 18 -8.90 10.91 -6.96
CA ASN A 18 -9.08 10.03 -5.81
C ASN A 18 -8.40 10.58 -4.54
N ILE A 19 -7.21 11.17 -4.67
CA ILE A 19 -6.51 11.78 -3.54
C ILE A 19 -7.23 13.04 -3.04
N ALA A 20 -7.66 13.93 -3.93
CA ALA A 20 -8.36 15.14 -3.57
C ALA A 20 -9.70 14.84 -2.86
N LEU A 21 -10.43 13.83 -3.34
CA LEU A 21 -11.64 13.34 -2.68
C LEU A 21 -11.34 12.77 -1.30
N GLY A 22 -10.31 11.90 -1.18
CA GLY A 22 -9.95 11.32 0.10
C GLY A 22 -9.49 12.33 1.16
N VAL A 23 -8.74 13.36 0.74
CA VAL A 23 -8.31 14.47 1.62
C VAL A 23 -9.51 15.29 2.10
N ARG A 24 -10.46 15.57 1.21
CA ARG A 24 -11.70 16.28 1.55
C ARG A 24 -12.57 15.49 2.53
N ASP A 25 -12.72 14.18 2.31
CA ASP A 25 -13.53 13.32 3.17
C ASP A 25 -12.90 13.13 4.57
N ALA A 26 -11.57 13.20 4.65
CA ALA A 26 -10.82 13.11 5.90
C ALA A 26 -10.65 14.45 6.64
N ASP A 27 -11.28 15.53 6.15
CA ASP A 27 -11.26 16.89 6.73
C ASP A 27 -9.84 17.47 6.90
N PHE A 28 -8.96 17.18 5.94
CA PHE A 28 -7.62 17.78 5.87
C PHE A 28 -7.68 19.12 5.13
N ALA A 29 -6.91 20.11 5.61
CA ALA A 29 -6.96 21.48 5.09
C ALA A 29 -6.61 21.58 3.60
N GLN A 30 -5.56 20.90 3.15
CA GLN A 30 -5.17 20.79 1.75
C GLN A 30 -4.22 19.61 1.54
N PHE A 31 -4.29 18.97 0.37
CA PHE A 31 -3.31 17.97 -0.04
C PHE A 31 -1.98 18.65 -0.34
N ASP A 32 -0.91 18.18 0.31
CA ASP A 32 0.47 18.62 0.09
C ASP A 32 1.29 17.48 -0.52
N ILE A 33 1.56 17.61 -1.82
CA ILE A 33 2.37 16.66 -2.56
C ILE A 33 3.83 16.67 -2.11
N ALA A 34 4.33 17.77 -1.54
CA ALA A 34 5.72 17.88 -1.11
C ALA A 34 6.04 16.89 0.00
N THR A 35 5.14 16.71 0.97
CA THR A 35 5.32 15.74 2.06
C THR A 35 5.41 14.30 1.54
N VAL A 36 4.62 13.97 0.51
CA VAL A 36 4.68 12.67 -0.17
C VAL A 36 6.03 12.50 -0.86
N LEU A 37 6.47 13.51 -1.61
CA LEU A 37 7.76 13.49 -2.30
C LEU A 37 8.93 13.34 -1.32
N GLU A 38 8.97 14.09 -0.23
CA GLU A 38 10.00 13.99 0.81
C GLU A 38 10.10 12.56 1.35
N ARG A 39 8.96 11.93 1.65
CA ARG A 39 8.94 10.54 2.12
C ARG A 39 9.47 9.56 1.07
N LEU A 40 9.14 9.77 -0.19
CA LEU A 40 9.56 8.92 -1.30
C LEU A 40 11.03 9.10 -1.65
N LEU A 41 11.59 10.31 -1.55
CA LEU A 41 13.01 10.59 -1.79
C LEU A 41 13.94 9.82 -0.84
N LEU A 42 13.46 9.42 0.34
CA LEU A 42 14.20 8.53 1.25
C LEU A 42 14.31 7.08 0.76
N LYS A 43 13.57 6.71 -0.29
CA LYS A 43 13.49 5.33 -0.82
C LYS A 43 14.26 5.14 -2.13
N GLY A 44 14.53 6.23 -2.85
CA GLY A 44 15.17 6.16 -4.16
C GLY A 44 15.06 7.47 -4.94
N ASN A 45 15.51 7.41 -6.19
CA ASN A 45 15.50 8.52 -7.11
C ASN A 45 14.18 8.53 -7.90
N ILE A 46 13.50 9.67 -7.92
CA ILE A 46 12.28 9.82 -8.71
C ILE A 46 12.66 10.24 -10.12
N VAL A 47 12.39 9.38 -11.11
CA VAL A 47 12.74 9.61 -12.53
C VAL A 47 11.53 9.98 -13.39
N VAL A 48 10.32 9.60 -12.96
CA VAL A 48 9.06 9.92 -13.65
C VAL A 48 8.03 10.37 -12.62
N LYS A 49 7.28 11.42 -12.95
CA LYS A 49 6.15 11.94 -12.16
C LYS A 49 5.01 12.31 -13.10
N LYS A 50 3.91 11.58 -13.05
CA LYS A 50 2.70 11.85 -13.83
C LYS A 50 1.50 11.99 -12.91
N ALA A 51 0.65 12.97 -13.17
CA ALA A 51 -0.60 13.19 -12.44
C ALA A 51 -1.78 13.27 -13.41
N TYR A 52 -2.84 12.52 -13.14
CA TYR A 52 -4.01 12.36 -13.99
C TYR A 52 -5.21 13.03 -13.33
N CYS A 53 -5.83 13.98 -14.02
CA CYS A 53 -6.94 14.77 -13.47
C CYS A 53 -7.70 15.53 -14.57
N ASP A 54 -8.97 15.87 -14.32
CA ASP A 54 -9.63 17.00 -14.96
C ASP A 54 -9.12 18.33 -14.35
N TRP A 55 -7.99 18.84 -14.83
CA TRP A 55 -7.36 20.05 -14.26
C TRP A 55 -8.20 21.32 -14.48
N ALA A 56 -9.21 21.28 -15.36
CA ALA A 56 -10.19 22.35 -15.45
C ALA A 56 -11.05 22.46 -14.17
N ARG A 57 -11.24 21.36 -13.43
CA ARG A 57 -11.96 21.30 -12.15
C ARG A 57 -11.07 21.58 -10.93
N TYR A 58 -9.79 21.24 -11.01
CA TYR A 58 -8.82 21.34 -9.91
C TYR A 58 -7.71 22.37 -10.20
N LYS A 59 -8.09 23.56 -10.65
CA LYS A 59 -7.15 24.60 -11.11
C LYS A 59 -6.22 25.10 -10.02
N GLU A 60 -6.71 25.14 -8.79
CA GLU A 60 -5.99 25.60 -7.60
C GLU A 60 -4.80 24.70 -7.24
N PHE A 61 -4.82 23.43 -7.64
CA PHE A 61 -3.72 22.48 -7.38
C PHE A 61 -2.71 22.40 -8.54
N LYS A 62 -3.05 22.95 -9.71
CA LYS A 62 -2.24 22.86 -10.92
C LYS A 62 -0.84 23.47 -10.73
N ALA A 63 -0.77 24.62 -10.05
CA ALA A 63 0.50 25.31 -9.78
C ALA A 63 1.42 24.46 -8.88
N ALA A 64 0.91 23.98 -7.75
CA ALA A 64 1.68 23.16 -6.81
C ALA A 64 2.20 21.86 -7.45
N MET A 65 1.37 21.18 -8.24
CA MET A 65 1.77 19.95 -8.95
C MET A 65 2.82 20.23 -10.03
N HIS A 66 2.69 21.35 -10.76
CA HIS A 66 3.68 21.78 -11.74
C HIS A 66 5.02 22.16 -11.09
N GLU A 67 5.00 22.90 -9.98
CA GLU A 67 6.20 23.23 -9.19
C GLU A 67 6.89 21.97 -8.67
N ALA A 68 6.12 20.96 -8.28
CA ALA A 68 6.62 19.63 -7.92
C ALA A 68 7.16 18.79 -9.12
N SER A 69 7.18 19.38 -10.32
CA SER A 69 7.64 18.79 -11.59
C SER A 69 6.84 17.55 -12.03
N PHE A 70 5.53 17.54 -11.78
CA PHE A 70 4.64 16.54 -12.37
C PHE A 70 4.29 16.90 -13.80
N GLU A 71 4.32 15.91 -14.68
CA GLU A 71 3.62 15.97 -15.95
C GLU A 71 2.11 15.89 -15.68
N LEU A 72 1.39 16.96 -16.04
CA LEU A 72 -0.04 17.10 -15.79
C LEU A 72 -0.82 16.54 -16.99
N ILE A 73 -1.38 15.35 -16.83
CA ILE A 73 -2.18 14.67 -17.85
C ILE A 73 -3.64 15.09 -17.69
N GLU A 74 -4.16 15.80 -18.70
CA GLU A 74 -5.55 16.25 -18.74
C GLU A 74 -6.50 15.10 -19.12
N ILE A 75 -7.49 14.84 -18.27
CA ILE A 75 -8.54 13.85 -18.48
C ILE A 75 -9.91 14.57 -18.44
N PRO A 76 -10.39 15.10 -19.57
CA PRO A 76 -11.63 15.87 -19.57
C PRO A 76 -12.86 14.97 -19.38
N HIS A 77 -13.72 15.32 -18.44
CA HIS A 77 -15.00 14.64 -18.23
C HIS A 77 -16.06 15.09 -19.25
N VAL A 78 -15.94 14.63 -20.50
CA VAL A 78 -16.81 15.09 -21.61
C VAL A 78 -18.23 14.51 -21.57
N ARG A 79 -18.47 13.38 -20.86
CA ARG A 79 -19.79 12.75 -20.63
C ARG A 79 -19.81 12.02 -19.28
N GLN A 80 -21.00 11.67 -18.76
CA GLN A 80 -21.18 10.92 -17.49
C GLN A 80 -20.34 9.62 -17.39
N SER A 81 -19.93 9.04 -18.52
CA SER A 81 -19.09 7.83 -18.59
C SER A 81 -17.57 8.07 -18.44
N GLY A 82 -17.12 9.32 -18.24
CA GLY A 82 -15.69 9.67 -18.20
C GLY A 82 -14.94 9.22 -16.94
N LYS A 83 -15.64 8.73 -15.90
CA LYS A 83 -15.06 8.45 -14.57
C LYS A 83 -13.87 7.49 -14.59
N ASN A 84 -13.90 6.47 -15.43
CA ASN A 84 -12.85 5.45 -15.51
C ASN A 84 -11.72 5.81 -16.52
N SER A 85 -11.77 7.00 -17.12
CA SER A 85 -10.79 7.37 -18.17
C SER A 85 -9.42 7.67 -17.59
N ALA A 86 -9.37 8.24 -16.38
CA ALA A 86 -8.13 8.53 -15.68
C ALA A 86 -7.41 7.22 -15.31
N ASP A 87 -8.15 6.28 -14.71
CA ASP A 87 -7.61 5.00 -14.25
C ASP A 87 -7.07 4.18 -15.43
N ILE A 88 -7.86 4.02 -16.50
CA ILE A 88 -7.43 3.32 -17.71
C ILE A 88 -6.17 3.97 -18.30
N ARG A 89 -6.16 5.31 -18.42
CA ARG A 89 -5.00 6.02 -18.98
C ARG A 89 -3.76 5.82 -18.12
N MET A 90 -3.90 5.90 -16.80
CA MET A 90 -2.80 5.71 -15.86
C MET A 90 -2.25 4.27 -15.93
N VAL A 91 -3.11 3.27 -16.02
CA VAL A 91 -2.72 1.86 -16.17
C VAL A 91 -1.92 1.64 -17.46
N VAL A 92 -2.39 2.19 -18.59
CA VAL A 92 -1.70 2.07 -19.88
C VAL A 92 -0.32 2.72 -19.82
N ASP A 93 -0.22 3.96 -19.33
CA ASP A 93 1.05 4.67 -19.22
C ASP A 93 2.04 3.98 -18.26
N ALA A 94 1.55 3.39 -17.16
CA ALA A 94 2.38 2.67 -16.20
C ALA A 94 2.94 1.37 -16.78
N LEU A 95 2.11 0.60 -17.49
CA LEU A 95 2.56 -0.62 -18.15
C LEU A 95 3.52 -0.34 -19.31
N ASP A 96 3.24 0.70 -20.12
CA ASP A 96 4.17 1.14 -21.17
C ASP A 96 5.54 1.50 -20.59
N LEU A 97 5.58 2.27 -19.49
CA LEU A 97 6.82 2.61 -18.81
C LEU A 97 7.54 1.36 -18.27
N CYS A 98 6.78 0.42 -17.68
CA CYS A 98 7.32 -0.83 -17.16
C CYS A 98 8.05 -1.64 -18.24
N TYR A 99 7.52 -1.67 -19.46
CA TYR A 99 8.10 -2.42 -20.57
C TYR A 99 9.17 -1.65 -21.35
N THR A 100 9.08 -0.33 -21.43
CA THR A 100 10.02 0.48 -22.24
C THR A 100 11.21 1.00 -21.45
N LYS A 101 11.10 1.14 -20.12
CA LYS A 101 12.13 1.70 -19.23
C LYS A 101 12.53 0.71 -18.16
N GLU A 102 13.38 -0.24 -18.55
CA GLU A 102 13.80 -1.35 -17.70
C GLU A 102 14.49 -0.89 -16.40
N HIS A 103 15.18 0.26 -16.44
CA HIS A 103 15.87 0.88 -15.29
C HIS A 103 14.95 1.45 -14.21
N VAL A 104 13.62 1.42 -14.39
CA VAL A 104 12.65 1.79 -13.35
C VAL A 104 12.39 0.57 -12.48
N ASP A 105 12.79 0.61 -11.22
CA ASP A 105 12.70 -0.53 -10.30
C ASP A 105 11.42 -0.51 -9.48
N THR A 106 10.92 0.69 -9.19
CA THR A 106 9.80 0.91 -8.27
C THR A 106 8.72 1.75 -8.93
N PHE A 107 7.47 1.32 -8.79
CA PHE A 107 6.30 2.07 -9.20
C PHE A 107 5.57 2.55 -7.96
N VAL A 108 5.26 3.84 -7.92
CA VAL A 108 4.50 4.45 -6.84
C VAL A 108 3.12 4.79 -7.38
N ILE A 109 2.09 4.13 -6.85
CA ILE A 109 0.69 4.39 -7.17
C ILE A 109 0.11 5.27 -6.07
N ILE A 110 -0.16 6.52 -6.39
CA ILE A 110 -0.74 7.49 -5.47
C ILE A 110 -2.26 7.50 -5.73
N SER A 111 -2.96 6.56 -5.08
CA SER A 111 -4.42 6.41 -5.10
C SER A 111 -4.88 5.54 -3.92
N GLY A 112 -6.16 5.68 -3.54
CA GLY A 112 -6.83 4.80 -2.58
C GLY A 112 -7.67 3.69 -3.24
N ASP A 113 -7.81 3.70 -4.56
CA ASP A 113 -8.77 2.85 -5.27
C ASP A 113 -8.27 1.41 -5.47
N SER A 114 -9.13 0.44 -5.13
CA SER A 114 -8.86 -0.98 -5.37
C SER A 114 -8.82 -1.37 -6.84
N ASP A 115 -9.37 -0.56 -7.75
CA ASP A 115 -9.37 -0.84 -9.19
C ASP A 115 -7.94 -0.87 -9.78
N PHE A 116 -6.95 -0.34 -9.07
CA PHE A 116 -5.53 -0.47 -9.42
C PHE A 116 -4.88 -1.81 -9.01
N SER A 117 -5.57 -2.67 -8.27
CA SER A 117 -5.03 -3.97 -7.84
C SER A 117 -4.49 -4.82 -9.00
N PRO A 118 -5.16 -4.94 -10.16
CA PRO A 118 -4.60 -5.67 -11.31
C PRO A 118 -3.31 -5.04 -11.86
N LEU A 119 -3.19 -3.71 -11.84
CA LEU A 119 -1.94 -3.03 -12.21
C LEU A 119 -0.82 -3.39 -11.25
N VAL A 120 -1.08 -3.37 -9.94
CA VAL A 120 -0.12 -3.76 -8.91
C VAL A 120 0.36 -5.19 -9.13
N SER A 121 -0.57 -6.14 -9.33
CA SER A 121 -0.22 -7.53 -9.63
C SER A 121 0.65 -7.63 -10.88
N LYS A 122 0.29 -6.92 -11.96
CA LYS A 122 1.05 -6.97 -13.22
C LYS A 122 2.45 -6.38 -13.09
N LEU A 123 2.63 -5.29 -12.34
CA LEU A 123 3.94 -4.71 -12.08
C LEU A 123 4.83 -5.68 -11.27
N ARG A 124 4.25 -6.34 -10.26
CA ARG A 124 4.95 -7.36 -9.46
C ARG A 124 5.32 -8.60 -10.27
N GLU A 125 4.45 -9.05 -11.18
CA GLU A 125 4.77 -10.11 -12.16
C GLU A 125 5.99 -9.75 -13.02
N ASN A 126 6.21 -8.46 -13.30
CA ASN A 126 7.37 -7.95 -14.04
C ASN A 126 8.56 -7.59 -13.12
N ASN A 127 8.63 -8.16 -11.91
CA ASN A 127 9.69 -7.93 -10.91
C ASN A 127 9.86 -6.46 -10.49
N LYS A 128 8.80 -5.65 -10.55
CA LYS A 128 8.82 -4.29 -10.04
C LYS A 128 8.34 -4.24 -8.59
N THR A 129 8.97 -3.38 -7.79
CA THR A 129 8.47 -3.05 -6.44
C THR A 129 7.31 -2.07 -6.58
N VAL A 130 6.22 -2.26 -5.85
CA VAL A 130 5.07 -1.35 -5.88
C VAL A 130 4.81 -0.73 -4.52
N ILE A 131 4.79 0.59 -4.48
CA ILE A 131 4.47 1.39 -3.29
C ILE A 131 3.11 2.06 -3.51
N GLY A 132 2.15 1.76 -2.64
CA GLY A 132 0.89 2.50 -2.58
C GLY A 132 1.01 3.74 -1.72
N VAL A 133 0.38 4.84 -2.12
CA VAL A 133 0.22 6.04 -1.30
C VAL A 133 -1.23 6.47 -1.34
N GLY A 134 -1.87 6.64 -0.19
CA GLY A 134 -3.27 7.03 -0.12
C GLY A 134 -3.70 7.53 1.26
N VAL A 135 -4.91 8.07 1.34
CA VAL A 135 -5.53 8.52 2.59
C VAL A 135 -6.14 7.33 3.31
N LYS A 136 -5.84 7.14 4.59
CA LYS A 136 -6.15 5.91 5.33
C LYS A 136 -7.62 5.50 5.28
N ASN A 137 -8.52 6.47 5.45
CA ASN A 137 -9.96 6.21 5.50
C ASN A 137 -10.62 6.08 4.12
N SER A 138 -9.88 6.40 3.06
CA SER A 138 -10.36 6.38 1.67
C SER A 138 -9.59 5.38 0.81
N THR A 139 -8.79 4.52 1.45
CA THR A 139 -8.00 3.48 0.79
C THR A 139 -8.63 2.12 1.06
N SER A 140 -8.78 1.31 0.01
CA SER A 140 -9.23 -0.08 0.13
C SER A 140 -8.16 -0.98 0.74
N ASP A 141 -8.55 -1.83 1.70
CA ASP A 141 -7.69 -2.89 2.27
C ASP A 141 -7.10 -3.81 1.19
N LEU A 142 -7.84 -4.01 0.09
CA LEU A 142 -7.39 -4.82 -1.04
C LEU A 142 -6.17 -4.20 -1.73
N LEU A 143 -6.17 -2.88 -1.95
CA LEU A 143 -5.03 -2.19 -2.54
C LEU A 143 -3.81 -2.27 -1.60
N ILE A 144 -4.02 -2.03 -0.30
CA ILE A 144 -2.96 -2.09 0.72
C ILE A 144 -2.31 -3.47 0.73
N ALA A 145 -3.10 -4.55 0.69
CA ALA A 145 -2.60 -5.92 0.73
C ALA A 145 -1.86 -6.33 -0.55
N ASN A 146 -2.17 -5.71 -1.70
CA ASN A 146 -1.54 -6.04 -2.99
C ASN A 146 -0.18 -5.37 -3.18
N CYS A 147 0.02 -4.18 -2.59
CA CYS A 147 1.28 -3.43 -2.65
C CYS A 147 2.38 -4.07 -1.81
N ASP A 148 3.65 -3.89 -2.20
CA ASP A 148 4.79 -4.36 -1.39
C ASP A 148 5.02 -3.45 -0.18
N GLU A 149 4.70 -2.16 -0.31
CA GLU A 149 4.65 -1.20 0.79
C GLU A 149 3.48 -0.24 0.60
N PHE A 150 2.90 0.22 1.70
CA PHE A 150 1.85 1.25 1.67
C PHE A 150 2.20 2.41 2.61
N ILE A 151 2.10 3.64 2.11
CA ILE A 151 2.34 4.88 2.86
C ILE A 151 1.01 5.60 3.03
N SER A 152 0.54 5.69 4.27
CA SER A 152 -0.64 6.46 4.62
C SER A 152 -0.31 7.95 4.65
N TYR A 153 -1.03 8.76 3.88
CA TYR A 153 -0.87 10.22 3.86
C TYR A 153 -1.10 10.84 5.25
N ASP A 154 -2.05 10.31 6.02
CA ASP A 154 -2.31 10.70 7.41
C ASP A 154 -1.07 10.66 8.31
N ASP A 155 -0.20 9.67 8.10
CA ASP A 155 1.02 9.48 8.91
C ASP A 155 2.13 10.47 8.52
N LEU A 156 2.00 11.13 7.36
CA LEU A 156 2.92 12.14 6.87
C LEU A 156 2.56 13.54 7.40
N VAL A 157 1.27 13.85 7.46
CA VAL A 157 0.77 15.18 7.86
C VAL A 157 0.57 15.33 9.36
N ARG A 158 0.37 14.23 10.10
CA ARG A 158 0.27 14.28 11.55
C ARG A 158 1.68 14.22 12.14
N PRO A 159 2.05 15.11 13.08
CA PRO A 159 3.32 14.99 13.78
C PRO A 159 3.38 13.60 14.44
N PRO A 160 4.58 12.99 14.56
CA PRO A 160 4.71 11.66 15.13
C PRO A 160 4.15 11.68 16.55
N SER A 161 2.89 11.23 16.70
CA SER A 161 2.37 10.82 17.98
C SER A 161 3.33 9.75 18.48
N PRO A 162 3.84 9.84 19.73
CA PRO A 162 4.73 8.84 20.25
C PRO A 162 4.05 7.50 20.00
N ARG A 163 4.68 6.66 19.16
CA ARG A 163 4.17 5.33 18.84
C ARG A 163 3.75 4.73 20.16
N LYS A 164 2.43 4.64 20.42
CA LYS A 164 1.93 3.64 21.33
C LYS A 164 2.38 2.37 20.63
N LYS A 165 3.51 1.81 21.08
CA LYS A 165 3.87 0.42 20.87
C LYS A 165 2.54 -0.29 20.89
N ALA A 166 2.18 -0.96 19.80
CA ALA A 166 1.00 -1.80 19.76
C ALA A 166 1.08 -2.62 21.04
N GLY A 167 0.30 -2.19 22.03
CA GLY A 167 0.23 -2.85 23.30
C GLY A 167 -0.24 -4.21 22.89
N SER A 168 0.53 -5.22 23.27
CA SER A 168 -0.07 -6.47 23.70
C SER A 168 -1.44 -6.12 24.27
N ARG A 169 -2.48 -6.70 23.67
CA ARG A 169 -3.86 -6.54 24.11
C ARG A 169 -3.93 -7.17 25.51
N GLN A 170 -3.44 -6.43 26.50
CA GLN A 170 -3.40 -6.81 27.89
C GLN A 170 -4.78 -6.41 28.42
N THR A 171 -5.74 -7.23 28.04
CA THR A 171 -7.03 -7.29 28.71
C THR A 171 -6.74 -7.52 30.18
N THR A 172 -7.02 -6.51 30.99
CA THR A 172 -7.09 -6.63 32.44
C THR A 172 -8.15 -7.68 32.78
N ARG A 173 -7.72 -8.92 33.00
CA ARG A 173 -8.47 -9.93 33.74
C ARG A 173 -7.53 -10.61 34.73
N LYS A 174 -7.82 -10.40 36.02
CA LYS A 174 -7.27 -11.13 37.16
C LYS A 174 -7.48 -12.66 36.99
N PRO A 175 -6.70 -13.49 37.72
CA PRO A 175 -6.20 -14.77 37.20
C PRO A 175 -7.16 -15.95 37.44
N ALA A 176 -7.42 -16.72 36.38
CA ALA A 176 -7.96 -18.08 36.44
C ALA A 176 -6.98 -19.03 35.73
N ARG A 177 -5.74 -19.11 36.25
CA ARG A 177 -4.62 -19.82 35.62
C ARG A 177 -4.32 -21.21 36.22
N LYS A 178 -5.30 -21.85 36.89
CA LYS A 178 -5.10 -23.20 37.47
C LYS A 178 -5.95 -24.32 36.84
N ALA A 179 -6.90 -23.99 35.95
CA ALA A 179 -7.80 -24.99 35.36
C ALA A 179 -7.45 -25.40 33.91
N LYS A 180 -6.69 -24.59 33.17
CA LYS A 180 -6.34 -24.88 31.76
C LYS A 180 -5.14 -25.80 31.59
N ASP A 181 -4.17 -25.78 32.50
CA ASP A 181 -2.96 -26.61 32.38
C ASP A 181 -3.28 -28.11 32.58
N LYS A 182 -4.24 -28.44 33.47
CA LYS A 182 -4.70 -29.83 33.65
C LYS A 182 -5.47 -30.38 32.44
N ALA A 183 -6.19 -29.53 31.71
CA ALA A 183 -6.94 -29.95 30.53
C ALA A 183 -6.03 -30.16 29.30
N ALA A 184 -4.94 -29.40 29.19
CA ALA A 184 -3.96 -29.58 28.13
C ALA A 184 -3.11 -30.85 28.34
N GLN A 185 -2.68 -31.13 29.59
CA GLN A 185 -1.98 -32.38 29.92
C GLN A 185 -2.84 -33.63 29.70
N ALA A 186 -4.12 -33.60 30.08
CA ALA A 186 -5.03 -34.74 29.89
C ALA A 186 -5.35 -35.04 28.41
N VAL A 187 -5.14 -34.09 27.49
CA VAL A 187 -5.32 -34.30 26.05
C VAL A 187 -4.04 -34.84 25.40
N ASP A 188 -2.89 -34.47 25.94
CA ASP A 188 -1.58 -34.97 25.47
C ASP A 188 -1.37 -36.43 25.91
N ASP A 189 -1.68 -36.76 27.18
CA ASP A 189 -1.59 -38.13 27.70
C ASP A 189 -2.50 -39.10 26.93
N LYS A 190 -3.73 -38.68 26.59
CA LYS A 190 -4.66 -39.50 25.80
C LYS A 190 -4.21 -39.71 24.36
N LYS A 191 -3.47 -38.75 23.78
CA LYS A 191 -2.88 -38.94 22.45
C LYS A 191 -1.72 -39.92 22.54
N GLN A 192 -0.89 -39.82 23.57
CA GLN A 192 0.24 -40.71 23.80
C GLN A 192 -0.25 -42.17 23.97
N GLU A 193 -1.26 -42.40 24.83
CA GLU A 193 -1.85 -43.74 25.02
C GLU A 193 -2.44 -44.32 23.73
N ALA A 194 -3.09 -43.48 22.90
CA ALA A 194 -3.63 -43.92 21.62
C ALA A 194 -2.53 -44.28 20.61
N TRP A 195 -1.39 -43.58 20.64
CA TRP A 195 -0.23 -43.92 19.81
C TRP A 195 0.43 -45.23 20.25
N ASP A 196 0.59 -45.44 21.55
CA ASP A 196 1.20 -46.66 22.09
C ASP A 196 0.36 -47.90 21.76
N LEU A 197 -0.97 -47.81 21.85
CA LEU A 197 -1.88 -48.91 21.48
C LEU A 197 -1.79 -49.27 19.99
N ILE A 198 -1.60 -48.28 19.11
CA ILE A 198 -1.44 -48.51 17.67
C ILE A 198 -0.10 -49.21 17.37
N VAL A 199 0.97 -48.81 18.06
CA VAL A 199 2.30 -49.43 17.88
C VAL A 199 2.29 -50.87 18.38
N GLU A 200 1.71 -51.14 19.55
CA GLU A 200 1.63 -52.50 20.10
C GLU A 200 0.80 -53.44 19.19
N THR A 201 -0.27 -52.93 18.58
CA THR A 201 -1.08 -53.70 17.62
C THR A 201 -0.31 -54.00 16.33
N TYR A 202 0.58 -53.10 15.91
CA TYR A 202 1.41 -53.29 14.72
C TYR A 202 2.56 -54.27 14.95
N GLU A 203 3.14 -54.30 16.16
CA GLU A 203 4.20 -55.25 16.52
C GLU A 203 3.67 -56.68 16.80
N ALA A 204 2.36 -56.84 17.03
CA ALA A 204 1.70 -58.13 17.24
C ALA A 204 1.19 -58.82 15.96
N LEU A 205 1.42 -58.22 14.79
CA LEU A 205 1.12 -58.75 13.44
C LEU A 205 2.37 -59.35 12.78
#